data_AF-A0A2G9XZJ2-F1
#
_entry.id   AF-A0A2G9XZJ2-F1
#
_cell.length_a   1.000
_cell.length_b   1.000
_cell.length_c   1.000
_cell.angle_alpha   90.00
_cell.angle_beta   90.00
_cell.angle_gamma   90.00
#
_symmetry.space_group_name_H-M   'P 1'
#
loop_
_entity.id
_entity.type
_entity.pdbx_description
1 polymer ?
#
loop_
_entity_poly.entity_id
_entity_poly.type
_entity_poly.pdbx_seq_one_letter_code
_entity_poly.pdbx_strand_id
1 'polypeptide(L)'
;MRRKYKEIEERIVISSKSNVVKERLALLEIYRSRTTETRQGDIVVYIGDVNKALSLLPESFVDCVVTSPPYWKQRDYKSPQQIGQENTYIEYIEKLIDVFNRVKRVLKPTGTFFLNVGYKYQNKELLLIPELLACELQKNGWTLLNKIIWQKPNAMPSSLDKRFSNVYEPVFLFTKAESKYKYYLSLDELRVPVKNFTAKKKPDEILGFDVENSLLKDKKIRGYISKIFKGSQGGLFVQVDWEDGRKTIEIVNDFSKESQISVDLVCKDCGKTIKNEIDISNHINCEGFSMPILPPIPDFNEKGELSLLKAGLFPAIVSSPAQTGKQPYEGKFRLSPDNRGASPGARKSLFGEYLVVQRRYRVFQPIIADYLRSWRQKRGITTKEIDRLLGYKDTAGHWFRKDTGSWGRGGSIPLPKDWFRLKEILKFDDIYDRWITETHLVLQTVKAHPKGRNPGDVWSIKLQPLFDAHFATFPEELVKRCIKAGCPEGGVVLDPFAGSGTTGRVAQNFGRDAILIELVSKYLNIIKKRCKNIKEVVYVE
;
A
#
# COMPACT_ATOMS: atom_id res chain seq x y z
N MET A 1 -20.04 30.21 29.07
CA MET A 1 -19.57 30.77 27.78
C MET A 1 -20.47 30.29 26.66
N ARG A 2 -21.27 31.17 26.05
CA ARG A 2 -22.04 30.87 24.83
C ARG A 2 -21.02 30.70 23.69
N ARG A 3 -20.91 29.51 23.09
CA ARG A 3 -20.13 29.31 21.85
C ARG A 3 -20.73 30.22 20.78
N LYS A 4 -20.01 31.25 20.34
CA LYS A 4 -20.35 31.98 19.10
C LYS A 4 -20.36 30.96 17.97
N TYR A 5 -21.53 30.59 17.47
CA TYR A 5 -21.63 29.88 16.20
C TYR A 5 -21.05 30.84 15.14
N LYS A 6 -20.04 30.40 14.38
CA LYS A 6 -19.63 31.14 13.18
C LYS A 6 -20.84 31.14 12.24
N GLU A 7 -21.20 32.31 11.72
CA GLU A 7 -22.21 32.40 10.66
C GLU A 7 -21.78 31.53 9.48
N ILE A 8 -22.72 30.73 8.98
CA ILE A 8 -22.51 29.89 7.79
C ILE A 8 -22.71 30.81 6.58
N GLU A 9 -21.73 30.87 5.69
CA GLU A 9 -21.88 31.65 4.45
C GLU A 9 -22.83 30.93 3.50
N GLU A 10 -23.86 31.62 3.00
CA GLU A 10 -24.80 31.07 2.02
C GLU A 10 -24.74 31.91 0.74
N ARG A 11 -24.61 31.26 -0.42
CA ARG A 11 -24.64 31.95 -1.71
C ARG A 11 -25.28 31.12 -2.82
N ILE A 12 -25.77 31.83 -3.84
CA ILE A 12 -26.37 31.24 -5.04
C ILE A 12 -25.37 31.34 -6.19
N VAL A 13 -25.19 30.24 -6.93
CA VAL A 13 -24.30 30.17 -8.09
C VAL A 13 -25.09 29.62 -9.27
N ILE A 14 -25.21 30.44 -10.31
CA ILE A 14 -25.78 30.03 -11.61
C ILE A 14 -24.69 29.29 -12.38
N SER A 15 -24.97 28.05 -12.83
CA SER A 15 -24.00 27.20 -13.53
C SER A 15 -23.76 27.61 -15.00
N SER A 16 -23.25 28.83 -15.21
CA SER A 16 -22.81 29.36 -16.50
C SER A 16 -21.32 29.11 -16.73
N LYS A 17 -20.85 29.11 -17.99
CA LYS A 17 -19.43 28.84 -18.31
C LYS A 17 -18.46 29.79 -17.59
N SER A 18 -18.80 31.09 -17.49
CA SER A 18 -17.95 32.08 -16.81
C SER A 18 -17.92 31.88 -15.30
N ASN A 19 -19.07 31.58 -14.69
CA ASN A 19 -19.16 31.32 -13.26
C ASN A 19 -18.43 30.04 -12.86
N VAL A 20 -18.51 28.98 -13.68
CA VAL A 20 -17.78 27.73 -13.44
C VAL A 20 -16.27 27.96 -13.34
N VAL A 21 -15.69 28.77 -14.23
CA VAL A 21 -14.24 29.06 -14.19
C VAL A 21 -13.89 29.85 -12.92
N LYS A 22 -14.69 30.86 -12.58
CA LYS A 22 -14.49 31.68 -11.39
C LYS A 22 -14.53 30.85 -10.10
N GLU A 23 -15.53 29.97 -9.95
CA GLU A 23 -15.67 29.10 -8.79
C GLU A 23 -14.50 28.11 -8.65
N ARG A 24 -14.04 27.53 -9.76
CA ARG A 24 -12.90 26.63 -9.75
C ARG A 24 -11.63 27.33 -9.26
N LEU A 25 -11.38 28.55 -9.75
CA LEU A 25 -10.20 29.33 -9.33
C LEU A 25 -10.27 29.70 -7.85
N ALA A 26 -11.43 30.17 -7.37
CA ALA A 26 -11.63 30.51 -5.97
C ALA A 26 -11.38 29.31 -5.04
N LEU A 27 -11.92 28.13 -5.37
CA LEU A 27 -11.67 26.91 -4.58
C LEU A 27 -10.18 26.51 -4.56
N LEU A 28 -9.48 26.63 -5.70
CA LEU A 28 -8.04 26.34 -5.75
C LEU A 28 -7.22 27.31 -4.91
N GLU A 29 -7.56 28.60 -4.90
CA GLU A 29 -6.89 29.62 -4.08
C GLU A 29 -7.09 29.39 -2.58
N ILE A 30 -8.32 29.09 -2.17
CA ILE A 30 -8.65 28.75 -0.77
C ILE A 30 -7.85 27.53 -0.32
N TYR A 31 -7.75 26.49 -1.15
CA TYR A 31 -7.05 25.27 -0.75
C TYR A 31 -5.52 25.36 -0.83
N ARG A 32 -4.97 26.21 -1.72
CA ARG A 32 -3.52 26.47 -1.81
C ARG A 32 -3.02 27.35 -0.66
N SER A 33 -3.82 28.29 -0.18
CA SER A 33 -3.45 29.20 0.91
C SER A 33 -3.49 28.56 2.31
N ARG A 34 -4.11 27.38 2.44
CA ARG A 34 -4.20 26.63 3.72
C ARG A 34 -2.97 25.78 3.97
N THR A 35 -2.27 26.03 5.09
CA THR A 35 -1.26 25.11 5.61
C THR A 35 -1.92 23.84 6.16
N THR A 36 -1.20 22.71 6.21
CA THR A 36 -1.69 21.43 6.75
C THR A 36 -2.20 21.55 8.18
N GLU A 37 -1.61 22.43 9.00
CA GLU A 37 -2.00 22.69 10.39
C GLU A 37 -3.35 23.41 10.54
N THR A 38 -3.87 24.03 9.47
CA THR A 38 -5.12 24.82 9.51
C THR A 38 -6.37 24.05 9.09
N ARG A 39 -6.24 22.79 8.65
CA ARG A 39 -7.39 21.98 8.18
C ARG A 39 -8.16 21.42 9.38
N GLN A 40 -9.33 21.99 9.66
CA GLN A 40 -10.20 21.63 10.80
C GLN A 40 -11.37 20.69 10.41
N GLY A 41 -11.30 20.06 9.24
CA GLY A 41 -12.40 19.29 8.70
C GLY A 41 -13.59 20.18 8.32
N ASP A 42 -13.30 21.15 7.45
CA ASP A 42 -14.27 22.10 6.92
C ASP A 42 -15.23 21.41 5.96
N ILE A 43 -16.49 21.83 5.99
CA ILE A 43 -17.53 21.23 5.15
C ILE A 43 -18.14 22.32 4.27
N VAL A 44 -18.19 22.04 2.97
CA VAL A 44 -18.93 22.83 1.97
C VAL A 44 -20.08 21.98 1.46
N VAL A 45 -21.29 22.54 1.47
CA VAL A 45 -22.50 21.85 1.02
C VAL A 45 -23.02 22.51 -0.25
N TYR A 46 -23.13 21.75 -1.33
CA TYR A 46 -23.79 22.15 -2.56
C TYR A 46 -25.23 21.62 -2.56
N ILE A 47 -26.20 22.51 -2.73
CA ILE A 47 -27.62 22.17 -2.85
C ILE A 47 -28.03 22.33 -4.31
N GLY A 48 -28.38 21.24 -4.98
CA GLY A 48 -28.83 21.25 -6.38
C GLY A 48 -28.47 19.99 -7.17
N ASP A 49 -28.65 20.04 -8.48
CA ASP A 49 -28.31 18.92 -9.37
C ASP A 49 -26.82 18.54 -9.27
N VAL A 50 -26.56 17.24 -9.13
CA VAL A 50 -25.21 16.72 -8.92
C VAL A 50 -24.26 17.00 -10.09
N ASN A 51 -24.76 17.00 -11.33
CA ASN A 51 -23.93 17.27 -12.51
C ASN A 51 -23.53 18.74 -12.58
N LYS A 52 -24.44 19.65 -12.20
CA LYS A 52 -24.15 21.09 -12.09
C LYS A 52 -23.15 21.35 -10.97
N ALA A 53 -23.37 20.82 -9.77
CA ALA A 53 -22.46 21.00 -8.63
C ALA A 53 -21.05 20.45 -8.93
N LEU A 54 -20.95 19.24 -9.48
CA LEU A 54 -19.66 18.66 -9.89
C LEU A 54 -18.96 19.50 -10.97
N SER A 55 -19.69 20.28 -11.78
CA SER A 55 -19.06 21.16 -12.79
C SER A 55 -18.32 22.34 -12.16
N LEU A 56 -18.77 22.83 -10.99
CA LEU A 56 -18.16 23.93 -10.24
C LEU A 56 -16.85 23.52 -9.56
N LEU A 57 -16.65 22.21 -9.33
CA LEU A 57 -15.43 21.72 -8.67
C LEU A 57 -14.22 21.70 -9.63
N PRO A 58 -13.00 22.02 -9.15
CA PRO A 58 -11.79 21.91 -9.97
C PRO A 58 -11.50 20.47 -10.36
N GLU A 59 -10.73 20.30 -11.43
CA GLU A 59 -10.17 18.99 -11.79
C GLU A 59 -9.11 18.56 -10.77
N SER A 60 -8.98 17.24 -10.53
CA SER A 60 -7.94 16.68 -9.66
C SER A 60 -7.86 17.36 -8.29
N PHE A 61 -9.01 17.55 -7.67
CA PHE A 61 -9.20 18.33 -6.46
C PHE A 61 -9.42 17.47 -5.22
N VAL A 62 -10.21 16.39 -5.32
CA VAL A 62 -10.59 15.56 -4.17
C VAL A 62 -9.69 14.33 -4.04
N ASP A 63 -9.41 13.93 -2.80
CA ASP A 63 -8.52 12.80 -2.50
C ASP A 63 -9.28 11.48 -2.37
N CYS A 64 -10.52 11.53 -1.87
CA CYS A 64 -11.32 10.34 -1.64
C CYS A 64 -12.79 10.63 -1.95
N VAL A 65 -13.47 9.68 -2.59
CA VAL A 65 -14.93 9.71 -2.77
C VAL A 65 -15.50 8.56 -1.97
N VAL A 66 -16.49 8.84 -1.11
CA VAL A 66 -17.22 7.82 -0.37
C VAL A 66 -18.69 8.13 -0.53
N THR A 67 -19.44 7.25 -1.18
CA THR A 67 -20.83 7.54 -1.51
C THR A 67 -21.71 6.30 -1.64
N SER A 68 -23.01 6.54 -1.54
CA SER A 68 -24.06 5.58 -1.83
C SER A 68 -25.15 6.30 -2.62
N PRO A 69 -25.25 6.09 -3.94
CA PRO A 69 -26.24 6.76 -4.77
C PRO A 69 -27.67 6.32 -4.39
N PRO A 70 -28.70 7.08 -4.79
CA PRO A 70 -30.09 6.64 -4.70
C PRO A 70 -30.31 5.27 -5.37
N TYR A 71 -30.73 4.25 -4.63
CA TYR A 71 -30.96 2.93 -5.22
C TYR A 71 -32.18 2.92 -6.14
N TRP A 72 -32.07 2.26 -7.30
CA TRP A 72 -33.12 2.20 -8.31
C TRP A 72 -34.45 1.67 -7.75
N LYS A 73 -35.53 2.43 -8.01
CA LYS A 73 -36.91 2.21 -7.56
C LYS A 73 -37.02 1.93 -6.06
N GLN A 74 -36.10 2.48 -5.26
CA GLN A 74 -36.13 2.30 -3.80
C GLN A 74 -36.90 3.43 -3.12
N ARG A 75 -36.73 4.68 -3.57
CA ARG A 75 -37.36 5.86 -2.98
C ARG A 75 -37.64 6.92 -4.03
N ASP A 76 -38.74 7.63 -3.86
CA ASP A 76 -39.08 8.84 -4.60
C ASP A 76 -38.83 10.07 -3.71
N TYR A 77 -37.89 10.92 -4.13
CA TYR A 77 -37.50 12.16 -3.45
C TYR A 77 -38.37 13.35 -3.87
N LYS A 78 -39.38 13.13 -4.74
CA LYS A 78 -40.30 14.15 -5.27
C LYS A 78 -39.57 15.30 -5.97
N SER A 79 -38.45 15.00 -6.62
CA SER A 79 -37.70 15.95 -7.44
C SER A 79 -37.63 15.45 -8.88
N PRO A 80 -37.90 16.30 -9.89
CA PRO A 80 -37.80 15.90 -11.30
C PRO A 80 -36.36 15.58 -11.72
N GLN A 81 -35.37 16.09 -11.00
CA GLN A 81 -33.93 15.86 -11.27
C GLN A 81 -33.36 14.65 -10.51
N GLN A 82 -34.20 13.90 -9.79
CA GLN A 82 -33.71 12.76 -9.02
C GLN A 82 -33.19 11.64 -9.93
N ILE A 83 -32.21 10.91 -9.42
CA ILE A 83 -31.75 9.62 -9.98
C ILE A 83 -32.39 8.50 -9.17
N GLY A 84 -32.67 7.37 -9.80
CA GLY A 84 -33.25 6.17 -9.17
C GLY A 84 -34.72 5.94 -9.49
N GLN A 85 -35.31 6.73 -10.39
CA GLN A 85 -36.71 6.59 -10.85
C GLN A 85 -36.85 6.30 -12.35
N GLU A 86 -35.75 6.03 -13.04
CA GLU A 86 -35.68 5.67 -14.46
C GLU A 86 -36.56 4.45 -14.78
N ASN A 87 -36.99 4.31 -16.04
CA ASN A 87 -37.90 3.25 -16.44
C ASN A 87 -37.24 1.87 -16.37
N THR A 88 -35.96 1.82 -16.72
CA THR A 88 -35.14 0.61 -16.65
C THR A 88 -33.95 0.80 -15.72
N TYR A 89 -33.41 -0.29 -15.18
CA TYR A 89 -32.19 -0.23 -14.39
C TYR A 89 -30.94 0.06 -15.25
N ILE A 90 -31.03 -0.16 -16.57
CA ILE A 90 -29.97 0.18 -17.53
C ILE A 90 -29.86 1.71 -17.66
N GLU A 91 -30.98 2.40 -17.89
CA GLU A 91 -31.02 3.88 -17.90
C GLU A 91 -30.50 4.47 -16.57
N TYR A 92 -30.84 3.84 -15.44
CA TYR A 92 -30.30 4.21 -14.14
C TYR A 92 -28.78 4.06 -14.05
N ILE A 93 -28.23 2.94 -14.55
CA ILE A 93 -26.78 2.73 -14.62
C ILE A 93 -26.14 3.80 -15.51
N GLU A 94 -26.69 4.08 -16.69
CA GLU A 94 -26.18 5.11 -17.62
C GLU A 94 -26.10 6.49 -16.95
N LYS A 95 -27.17 6.92 -16.25
CA LYS A 95 -27.13 8.18 -15.49
C LYS A 95 -26.06 8.20 -14.40
N LEU A 96 -25.85 7.07 -13.70
CA LEU A 96 -24.78 6.98 -12.72
C LEU A 96 -23.40 7.03 -13.37
N ILE A 97 -23.21 6.41 -14.53
CA ILE A 97 -21.96 6.50 -15.30
C ILE A 97 -21.66 7.96 -15.67
N ASP A 98 -22.66 8.74 -16.08
CA ASP A 98 -22.47 10.18 -16.37
C ASP A 98 -21.99 10.96 -15.15
N VAL A 99 -22.62 10.74 -13.99
CA VAL A 99 -22.19 11.35 -12.72
C VAL A 99 -20.77 10.91 -12.37
N PHE A 100 -20.48 9.61 -12.45
CA PHE A 100 -19.17 9.08 -12.06
C PHE A 100 -18.07 9.44 -13.06
N ASN A 101 -18.38 9.72 -14.32
CA ASN A 101 -17.42 10.32 -15.26
C ASN A 101 -17.02 11.74 -14.82
N ARG A 102 -17.94 12.52 -14.26
CA ARG A 102 -17.64 13.83 -13.66
C ARG A 102 -16.88 13.70 -12.33
N VAL A 103 -17.21 12.69 -11.52
CA VAL A 103 -16.45 12.35 -10.31
C VAL A 103 -15.00 12.00 -10.66
N LYS A 104 -14.78 11.22 -11.73
CA LYS A 104 -13.45 10.85 -12.23
C LYS A 104 -12.60 12.09 -12.57
N ARG A 105 -13.21 13.14 -13.13
CA ARG A 105 -12.53 14.42 -13.42
C ARG A 105 -12.05 15.10 -12.13
N VAL A 106 -12.91 15.22 -11.13
CA VAL A 106 -12.58 15.93 -9.89
C VAL A 106 -11.67 15.13 -8.95
N LEU A 107 -11.64 13.80 -9.07
CA LEU A 107 -10.75 12.94 -8.29
C LEU A 107 -9.28 13.18 -8.70
N LYS A 108 -8.37 13.26 -7.74
CA LYS A 108 -6.92 13.29 -8.01
C LYS A 108 -6.44 12.00 -8.68
N PRO A 109 -5.32 12.01 -9.43
CA PRO A 109 -4.71 10.78 -9.92
C PRO A 109 -4.39 9.78 -8.79
N THR A 110 -4.04 10.28 -7.60
CA THR A 110 -3.78 9.43 -6.42
C THR A 110 -5.04 9.03 -5.65
N GLY A 111 -6.22 9.52 -6.05
CA GLY A 111 -7.43 9.40 -5.25
C GLY A 111 -8.13 8.05 -5.37
N THR A 112 -8.99 7.75 -4.39
CA THR A 112 -9.79 6.51 -4.33
C THR A 112 -11.28 6.78 -4.30
N PHE A 113 -12.08 5.85 -4.82
CA PHE A 113 -13.53 5.95 -4.88
C PHE A 113 -14.20 4.70 -4.29
N PHE A 114 -14.86 4.86 -3.15
CA PHE A 114 -15.68 3.84 -2.50
C PHE A 114 -17.16 4.05 -2.85
N LEU A 115 -17.73 3.06 -3.54
CA LEU A 115 -19.10 3.07 -4.01
C LEU A 115 -19.89 1.93 -3.36
N ASN A 116 -20.86 2.28 -2.51
CA ASN A 116 -21.80 1.32 -1.93
C ASN A 116 -23.13 1.34 -2.69
N VAL A 117 -23.50 0.20 -3.28
CA VAL A 117 -24.77 0.04 -4.00
C VAL A 117 -25.42 -1.28 -3.62
N GLY A 118 -26.69 -1.23 -3.23
CA GLY A 118 -27.45 -2.38 -2.78
C GLY A 118 -28.09 -3.15 -3.92
N TYR A 119 -28.43 -4.40 -3.64
CA TYR A 119 -29.13 -5.27 -4.58
C TYR A 119 -30.62 -4.94 -4.69
N LYS A 120 -31.17 -5.12 -5.89
CA LYS A 120 -32.60 -5.03 -6.17
C LYS A 120 -33.11 -6.32 -6.80
N TYR A 121 -34.35 -6.67 -6.47
CA TYR A 121 -35.09 -7.73 -7.12
C TYR A 121 -36.26 -7.13 -7.89
N GLN A 122 -36.55 -7.71 -9.06
CA GLN A 122 -37.76 -7.45 -9.83
C GLN A 122 -38.25 -8.80 -10.37
N ASN A 123 -39.55 -9.05 -10.30
CA ASN A 123 -40.15 -10.31 -10.77
C ASN A 123 -39.47 -11.58 -10.19
N LYS A 124 -39.03 -11.52 -8.92
CA LYS A 124 -38.28 -12.57 -8.19
C LYS A 124 -36.85 -12.84 -8.67
N GLU A 125 -36.37 -12.10 -9.67
CA GLU A 125 -35.00 -12.19 -10.16
C GLU A 125 -34.08 -11.16 -9.49
N LEU A 126 -32.83 -11.54 -9.25
CA LEU A 126 -31.78 -10.63 -8.77
C LEU A 126 -31.17 -9.88 -9.96
N LEU A 127 -31.35 -8.56 -10.02
CA LEU A 127 -30.98 -7.76 -11.20
C LEU A 127 -29.47 -7.48 -11.37
N LEU A 128 -28.62 -7.93 -10.44
CA LEU A 128 -27.16 -7.72 -10.46
C LEU A 128 -26.70 -6.27 -10.72
N ILE A 129 -27.53 -5.27 -10.39
CA ILE A 129 -27.25 -3.84 -10.63
C ILE A 129 -25.87 -3.43 -10.10
N PRO A 130 -25.43 -3.82 -8.87
CA PRO A 130 -24.11 -3.44 -8.39
C PRO A 130 -22.97 -3.96 -9.30
N GLU A 131 -23.02 -5.21 -9.73
CA GLU A 131 -22.03 -5.81 -10.62
C GLU A 131 -22.04 -5.18 -12.02
N LEU A 132 -23.23 -4.97 -12.59
CA LEU A 132 -23.37 -4.34 -13.91
C LEU A 132 -22.81 -2.91 -13.89
N LEU A 133 -23.14 -2.12 -12.87
CA LEU A 133 -22.57 -0.80 -12.67
C LEU A 133 -21.05 -0.83 -12.54
N ALA A 134 -20.50 -1.78 -11.79
CA ALA A 134 -19.05 -1.92 -11.64
C ALA A 134 -18.37 -2.26 -12.98
N CYS A 135 -18.96 -3.16 -13.78
CA CYS A 135 -18.48 -3.48 -15.12
C CYS A 135 -18.51 -2.26 -16.05
N GLU A 136 -19.60 -1.49 -16.04
CA GLU A 136 -19.71 -0.27 -16.86
C GLU A 136 -18.71 0.80 -16.43
N LEU A 137 -18.44 0.95 -15.13
CA LEU A 137 -17.39 1.83 -14.64
C LEU A 137 -16.00 1.41 -15.16
N GLN A 138 -15.69 0.11 -15.20
CA GLN A 138 -14.42 -0.37 -15.75
C GLN A 138 -14.27 -0.05 -17.23
N LYS A 139 -15.34 -0.20 -18.02
CA LYS A 139 -15.38 0.23 -19.44
C LYS A 139 -15.16 1.75 -19.58
N ASN A 140 -15.58 2.52 -18.58
CA ASN A 140 -15.45 3.97 -18.52
C ASN A 140 -14.18 4.45 -17.80
N GLY A 141 -13.07 3.69 -17.88
CA GLY A 141 -11.75 4.17 -17.43
C GLY A 141 -11.54 4.17 -15.92
N TRP A 142 -12.34 3.41 -15.17
CA TRP A 142 -12.07 3.07 -13.78
C TRP A 142 -11.34 1.73 -13.66
N THR A 143 -10.51 1.56 -12.63
CA THR A 143 -9.97 0.26 -12.23
C THR A 143 -10.59 -0.15 -10.91
N LEU A 144 -11.27 -1.30 -10.89
CA LEU A 144 -11.79 -1.92 -9.67
C LEU A 144 -10.65 -2.63 -8.93
N LEU A 145 -10.32 -2.17 -7.73
CA LEU A 145 -9.27 -2.74 -6.88
C LEU A 145 -9.83 -3.85 -5.98
N ASN A 146 -10.96 -3.61 -5.33
CA ASN A 146 -11.61 -4.56 -4.44
C ASN A 146 -13.14 -4.47 -4.51
N LYS A 147 -13.81 -5.62 -4.43
CA LYS A 147 -15.22 -5.74 -4.03
C LYS A 147 -15.24 -6.10 -2.55
N ILE A 148 -15.48 -5.12 -1.69
CA ILE A 148 -15.61 -5.32 -0.25
C ILE A 148 -17.05 -5.76 0.06
N ILE A 149 -17.23 -6.79 0.88
CA ILE A 149 -18.54 -7.26 1.33
C ILE A 149 -18.83 -6.64 2.70
N TRP A 150 -19.75 -5.69 2.74
CA TRP A 150 -20.32 -5.23 4.00
C TRP A 150 -21.39 -6.23 4.45
N GLN A 151 -21.04 -7.11 5.38
CA GLN A 151 -21.96 -8.01 6.06
C GLN A 151 -22.71 -7.25 7.15
N LYS A 152 -24.04 -7.39 7.20
CA LYS A 152 -24.96 -6.74 8.14
C LYS A 152 -25.42 -7.74 9.22
N PRO A 153 -24.79 -7.80 10.41
CA PRO A 153 -25.10 -8.83 11.42
C PRO A 153 -26.51 -8.72 12.00
N ASN A 154 -27.07 -7.51 11.97
CA ASN A 154 -28.43 -7.18 12.40
C ASN A 154 -29.31 -6.81 11.19
N ALA A 155 -29.13 -7.49 10.06
CA ALA A 155 -30.03 -7.33 8.92
C ALA A 155 -31.48 -7.64 9.35
N MET A 156 -32.42 -6.83 8.88
CA MET A 156 -33.84 -7.06 9.16
C MET A 156 -34.25 -8.44 8.62
N PRO A 157 -34.94 -9.28 9.43
CA PRO A 157 -35.48 -10.55 8.95
C PRO A 157 -36.41 -10.34 7.76
N SER A 158 -36.28 -11.18 6.74
CA SER A 158 -37.17 -11.19 5.58
C SER A 158 -38.27 -12.21 5.79
N SER A 159 -39.53 -11.84 5.54
CA SER A 159 -40.68 -12.75 5.54
C SER A 159 -40.81 -13.58 4.25
N LEU A 160 -39.87 -13.42 3.31
CA LEU A 160 -39.86 -14.16 2.06
C LEU A 160 -39.47 -15.63 2.29
N ASP A 161 -40.32 -16.54 1.84
CA ASP A 161 -40.20 -17.99 1.97
C ASP A 161 -39.40 -18.66 0.84
N LYS A 162 -39.35 -18.02 -0.33
CA LYS A 162 -38.79 -18.60 -1.57
C LYS A 162 -37.38 -18.13 -1.92
N ARG A 163 -36.68 -17.42 -1.02
CA ARG A 163 -35.27 -17.02 -1.22
C ARG A 163 -34.55 -16.66 0.07
N PHE A 164 -33.23 -16.74 0.05
CA PHE A 164 -32.37 -16.27 1.14
C PHE A 164 -32.48 -14.76 1.36
N SER A 165 -32.36 -14.36 2.63
CA SER A 165 -32.30 -12.96 3.03
C SER A 165 -31.03 -12.30 2.50
N ASN A 166 -31.15 -11.09 1.96
CA ASN A 166 -30.01 -10.31 1.53
C ASN A 166 -29.37 -9.60 2.74
N VAL A 167 -28.32 -10.20 3.31
CA VAL A 167 -27.68 -9.77 4.56
C VAL A 167 -26.34 -9.06 4.34
N TYR A 168 -26.00 -8.69 3.10
CA TYR A 168 -24.78 -7.96 2.80
C TYR A 168 -24.95 -6.99 1.63
N GLU A 169 -24.08 -6.00 1.52
CA GLU A 169 -23.99 -5.11 0.36
C GLU A 169 -22.55 -4.99 -0.11
N PRO A 170 -22.31 -4.86 -1.42
CA PRO A 170 -20.97 -4.58 -1.93
C PRO A 170 -20.60 -3.10 -1.71
N VAL A 171 -19.33 -2.90 -1.40
CA VAL A 171 -18.63 -1.62 -1.48
C VAL A 171 -17.48 -1.81 -2.47
N PHE A 172 -17.60 -1.20 -3.63
CA PHE A 172 -16.57 -1.27 -4.66
C PHE A 172 -15.53 -0.17 -4.43
N LEU A 173 -14.27 -0.55 -4.43
CA LEU A 173 -13.13 0.37 -4.35
C LEU A 173 -12.52 0.54 -5.74
N PHE A 174 -12.61 1.75 -6.28
CA PHE A 174 -12.05 2.12 -7.58
C PHE A 174 -10.91 3.14 -7.47
N THR A 175 -10.07 3.16 -8.50
CA THR A 175 -9.12 4.23 -8.84
C THR A 175 -9.25 4.58 -10.32
N LYS A 176 -8.69 5.69 -10.79
CA LYS A 176 -8.60 5.94 -12.24
C LYS A 176 -7.71 4.89 -12.89
N ALA A 177 -8.08 4.45 -14.09
CA ALA A 177 -7.31 3.43 -14.80
C ALA A 177 -5.88 3.89 -15.16
N GLU A 178 -5.71 5.16 -15.53
CA GLU A 178 -4.43 5.78 -15.88
C GLU A 178 -3.43 5.83 -14.70
N SER A 179 -3.93 5.83 -13.46
CA SER A 179 -3.12 5.95 -12.23
C SER A 179 -3.21 4.72 -11.32
N LYS A 180 -3.65 3.56 -11.85
CA LYS A 180 -3.87 2.33 -11.07
C LYS A 180 -2.65 1.77 -10.32
N TYR A 181 -1.45 2.27 -10.61
CA TYR A 181 -0.20 1.91 -9.91
C TYR A 181 0.33 3.03 -9.01
N LYS A 182 -0.37 4.18 -8.93
CA LYS A 182 0.03 5.38 -8.19
C LYS A 182 -1.17 5.99 -7.46
N TYR A 183 -1.81 5.20 -6.59
CA TYR A 183 -2.95 5.61 -5.76
C TYR A 183 -2.60 5.57 -4.26
N TYR A 184 -3.31 6.36 -3.47
CA TYR A 184 -3.20 6.36 -2.01
C TYR A 184 -4.18 5.35 -1.41
N LEU A 185 -3.67 4.41 -0.62
CA LEU A 185 -4.50 3.50 0.19
C LEU A 185 -3.72 3.07 1.44
N SER A 186 -4.16 3.51 2.62
CA SER A 186 -3.53 3.19 3.91
C SER A 186 -4.31 2.12 4.66
N LEU A 187 -3.78 0.89 4.70
CA LEU A 187 -4.41 -0.19 5.46
C LEU A 187 -3.99 -0.23 6.93
N ASP A 188 -2.97 0.55 7.30
CA ASP A 188 -2.30 0.43 8.59
C ASP A 188 -3.20 0.70 9.79
N GLU A 189 -4.07 1.70 9.68
CA GLU A 189 -5.06 2.02 10.71
C GLU A 189 -6.22 1.02 10.78
N LEU A 190 -6.34 0.15 9.78
CA LEU A 190 -7.39 -0.86 9.69
C LEU A 190 -6.87 -2.28 9.98
N ARG A 191 -5.56 -2.43 10.24
CA ARG A 191 -4.98 -3.76 10.50
C ARG A 191 -5.61 -4.41 11.72
N VAL A 192 -5.78 -5.73 11.61
CA VAL A 192 -6.36 -6.55 12.67
C VAL A 192 -5.22 -7.15 13.49
N PRO A 193 -5.18 -6.93 14.81
CA PRO A 193 -4.16 -7.51 15.68
C PRO A 193 -4.10 -9.04 15.54
N VAL A 194 -2.90 -9.60 15.58
CA VAL A 194 -2.67 -11.04 15.47
C VAL A 194 -2.06 -11.53 16.77
N LYS A 195 -2.73 -12.46 17.47
CA LYS A 195 -2.31 -12.89 18.82
C LYS A 195 -1.12 -13.87 18.85
N ASN A 196 -0.78 -14.54 17.73
CA ASN A 196 0.09 -15.75 17.77
C ASN A 196 1.25 -15.79 16.74
N PHE A 197 1.74 -14.66 16.21
CA PHE A 197 2.70 -14.71 15.09
C PHE A 197 4.14 -14.24 15.38
N THR A 198 4.43 -13.73 16.57
CA THR A 198 5.80 -13.33 16.93
C THR A 198 6.46 -14.38 17.79
N ALA A 199 7.07 -15.39 17.15
CA ALA A 199 8.17 -16.10 17.80
C ALA A 199 9.37 -15.15 17.84
N LYS A 200 9.62 -14.51 18.98
CA LYS A 200 10.90 -13.83 19.22
C LYS A 200 11.94 -14.93 19.43
N LYS A 201 12.59 -15.35 18.35
CA LYS A 201 13.66 -16.36 18.41
C LYS A 201 14.93 -15.77 18.97
N LYS A 202 15.57 -16.48 19.90
CA LYS A 202 16.87 -16.09 20.45
C LYS A 202 18.04 -16.60 19.59
N PRO A 203 19.20 -15.93 19.65
CA PRO A 203 20.43 -16.34 18.97
C PRO A 203 20.91 -17.79 19.17
N ASP A 204 20.63 -18.40 20.32
CA ASP A 204 20.97 -19.79 20.63
C ASP A 204 20.01 -20.80 19.97
N GLU A 205 18.85 -20.34 19.50
CA GLU A 205 17.84 -21.18 18.83
C GLU A 205 18.15 -21.42 17.33
N ILE A 206 19.25 -20.87 16.80
CA ILE A 206 19.63 -21.04 15.39
C ILE A 206 20.83 -22.00 15.19
N LEU A 207 21.37 -22.59 16.26
CA LEU A 207 22.40 -23.62 16.11
C LEU A 207 21.82 -24.82 15.31
N GLY A 208 22.54 -25.28 14.30
CA GLY A 208 22.08 -26.35 13.41
C GLY A 208 21.06 -25.92 12.34
N PHE A 209 20.72 -24.63 12.23
CA PHE A 209 19.82 -24.17 11.16
C PHE A 209 20.48 -24.28 9.79
N ASP A 210 19.66 -24.67 8.81
CA ASP A 210 20.03 -24.61 7.39
C ASP A 210 20.28 -23.16 6.97
N VAL A 211 21.33 -22.97 6.18
CA VAL A 211 21.69 -21.71 5.55
C VAL A 211 21.69 -21.89 4.04
N GLU A 212 21.01 -21.01 3.31
CA GLU A 212 21.01 -20.99 1.85
C GLU A 212 21.71 -19.72 1.34
N ASN A 213 22.71 -19.89 0.48
CA ASN A 213 23.31 -18.75 -0.22
C ASN A 213 22.67 -18.59 -1.60
N SER A 214 21.81 -17.57 -1.70
CA SER A 214 21.14 -17.19 -2.95
C SER A 214 21.89 -16.11 -3.74
N LEU A 215 23.00 -15.57 -3.21
CA LEU A 215 23.85 -14.58 -3.86
C LEU A 215 24.95 -15.23 -4.72
N LEU A 216 24.62 -16.37 -5.33
CA LEU A 216 25.47 -17.12 -6.26
C LEU A 216 24.74 -17.29 -7.59
N LYS A 217 25.50 -17.15 -8.67
CA LYS A 217 24.93 -17.06 -10.02
C LYS A 217 24.35 -18.38 -10.54
N ASP A 218 25.05 -19.50 -10.30
CA ASP A 218 24.77 -20.74 -11.03
C ASP A 218 24.26 -21.90 -10.15
N LYS A 219 24.34 -21.82 -8.81
CA LYS A 219 23.69 -22.74 -7.84
C LYS A 219 23.43 -22.08 -6.49
N LYS A 220 22.30 -22.40 -5.87
CA LYS A 220 22.12 -22.26 -4.42
C LYS A 220 22.98 -23.31 -3.74
N ILE A 221 23.89 -22.89 -2.87
CA ILE A 221 24.59 -23.81 -1.96
C ILE A 221 23.91 -23.77 -0.61
N ARG A 222 23.82 -24.93 0.03
CA ARG A 222 23.35 -25.04 1.39
C ARG A 222 24.51 -25.28 2.34
N GLY A 223 24.28 -24.91 3.58
CA GLY A 223 25.17 -25.18 4.70
C GLY A 223 24.34 -25.23 5.98
N TYR A 224 25.00 -25.35 7.11
CA TYR A 224 24.35 -25.29 8.41
C TYR A 224 25.19 -24.51 9.41
N ILE A 225 24.54 -23.95 10.43
CA ILE A 225 25.23 -23.27 11.52
C ILE A 225 25.90 -24.30 12.43
N SER A 226 27.22 -24.27 12.50
CA SER A 226 28.02 -25.16 13.35
C SER A 226 28.47 -24.50 14.65
N LYS A 227 28.57 -23.15 14.69
CA LYS A 227 28.96 -22.38 15.88
C LYS A 227 28.30 -21.01 15.91
N ILE A 228 28.14 -20.46 17.12
CA ILE A 228 27.62 -19.11 17.37
C ILE A 228 28.61 -18.34 18.24
N PHE A 229 28.84 -17.07 17.90
CA PHE A 229 29.72 -16.15 18.61
C PHE A 229 28.98 -14.86 18.92
N LYS A 230 29.26 -14.26 20.08
CA LYS A 230 28.75 -12.94 20.45
C LYS A 230 29.91 -11.97 20.52
N GLY A 231 29.82 -10.91 19.73
CA GLY A 231 30.79 -9.84 19.73
C GLY A 231 30.69 -8.98 20.99
N SER A 232 31.81 -8.33 21.33
CA SER A 232 31.92 -7.40 22.47
C SER A 232 30.89 -6.26 22.45
N GLN A 233 30.46 -5.84 21.25
CA GLN A 233 29.44 -4.81 21.03
C GLN A 233 28.01 -5.38 20.85
N GLY A 234 27.80 -6.66 21.16
CA GLY A 234 26.50 -7.32 21.07
C GLY A 234 26.10 -7.81 19.68
N GLY A 235 27.00 -7.73 18.69
CA GLY A 235 26.82 -8.34 17.37
C GLY A 235 26.77 -9.88 17.46
N LEU A 236 25.96 -10.52 16.62
CA LEU A 236 25.88 -11.98 16.56
C LEU A 236 26.57 -12.47 15.28
N PHE A 237 27.50 -13.40 15.43
CA PHE A 237 28.21 -14.03 14.33
C PHE A 237 28.04 -15.55 14.40
N VAL A 238 28.11 -16.23 13.27
CA VAL A 238 28.00 -17.69 13.21
C VAL A 238 29.00 -18.28 12.25
N GLN A 239 29.47 -19.49 12.55
CA GLN A 239 30.21 -20.31 11.59
C GLN A 239 29.20 -21.09 10.75
N VAL A 240 29.27 -20.95 9.44
CA VAL A 240 28.50 -21.74 8.48
C VAL A 240 29.43 -22.75 7.83
N ASP A 241 29.09 -24.02 7.96
CA ASP A 241 29.77 -25.13 7.29
C ASP A 241 28.97 -25.44 6.02
N TRP A 242 29.57 -25.17 4.86
CA TRP A 242 28.94 -25.31 3.54
C TRP A 242 29.10 -26.73 2.98
N GLU A 243 28.15 -27.17 2.16
CA GLU A 243 28.17 -28.49 1.50
C GLU A 243 29.42 -28.72 0.61
N ASP A 244 30.08 -27.66 0.15
CA ASP A 244 31.31 -27.74 -0.63
C ASP A 244 32.59 -27.76 0.24
N GLY A 245 32.43 -27.93 1.55
CA GLY A 245 33.52 -28.05 2.52
C GLY A 245 34.09 -26.72 3.02
N ARG A 246 33.66 -25.58 2.48
CA ARG A 246 34.09 -24.26 2.98
C ARG A 246 33.46 -23.96 4.34
N LYS A 247 34.15 -23.14 5.13
CA LYS A 247 33.65 -22.58 6.38
C LYS A 247 33.74 -21.07 6.32
N THR A 248 32.64 -20.38 6.61
CA THR A 248 32.60 -18.91 6.66
C THR A 248 32.08 -18.42 8.01
N ILE A 249 32.52 -17.23 8.41
CA ILE A 249 31.93 -16.49 9.54
C ILE A 249 30.97 -15.47 8.96
N GLU A 250 29.69 -15.56 9.33
CA GLU A 250 28.64 -14.68 8.83
C GLU A 250 28.06 -13.85 9.98
N ILE A 251 27.77 -12.57 9.69
CA ILE A 251 26.99 -11.71 10.57
C ILE A 251 25.54 -12.19 10.56
N VAL A 252 24.86 -12.24 11.70
CA VAL A 252 23.43 -12.55 11.77
C VAL A 252 22.65 -11.26 11.98
N ASN A 253 21.61 -11.06 11.16
CA ASN A 253 20.72 -9.92 11.33
C ASN A 253 19.91 -10.02 12.63
N ASP A 254 19.61 -8.89 13.25
CA ASP A 254 18.64 -8.82 14.34
C ASP A 254 17.24 -9.15 13.79
N PHE A 255 16.70 -10.31 14.16
CA PHE A 255 15.42 -10.78 13.64
C PHE A 255 14.24 -9.88 14.03
N SER A 256 14.40 -9.00 15.02
CA SER A 256 13.40 -8.00 15.42
C SER A 256 13.39 -6.76 14.51
N LYS A 257 14.44 -6.54 13.71
CA LYS A 257 14.59 -5.40 12.81
C LYS A 257 14.25 -5.78 11.36
N GLU A 258 14.21 -4.76 10.50
CA GLU A 258 14.16 -4.96 9.06
C GLU A 258 15.34 -5.83 8.59
N SER A 259 15.13 -6.57 7.50
CA SER A 259 16.16 -7.46 6.96
C SER A 259 17.32 -6.70 6.33
N GLN A 260 17.17 -5.43 5.98
CA GLN A 260 18.25 -4.62 5.39
C GLN A 260 18.29 -3.26 6.08
N ILE A 261 19.49 -2.77 6.31
CA ILE A 261 19.71 -1.45 6.91
C ILE A 261 19.51 -0.40 5.82
N SER A 262 18.61 0.56 6.04
CA SER A 262 18.49 1.75 5.18
C SER A 262 19.72 2.64 5.37
N VAL A 263 20.27 3.13 4.27
CA VAL A 263 21.51 3.90 4.23
C VAL A 263 21.22 5.29 3.69
N ASP A 264 21.59 6.31 4.46
CA ASP A 264 21.61 7.68 4.00
C ASP A 264 22.85 7.92 3.14
N LEU A 265 22.70 8.70 2.08
CA LEU A 265 23.81 9.10 1.20
C LEU A 265 24.06 10.60 1.33
N VAL A 266 25.32 11.02 1.29
CA VAL A 266 25.70 12.43 1.32
C VAL A 266 26.32 12.82 -0.01
N CYS A 267 25.73 13.80 -0.68
CA CYS A 267 26.33 14.38 -1.87
C CYS A 267 27.62 15.13 -1.49
N LYS A 268 28.73 14.83 -2.18
CA LYS A 268 30.00 15.53 -1.97
C LYS A 268 29.98 16.97 -2.46
N ASP A 269 29.18 17.28 -3.47
CA ASP A 269 29.18 18.60 -4.11
C ASP A 269 28.37 19.63 -3.32
N CYS A 270 27.18 19.23 -2.84
CA CYS A 270 26.25 20.16 -2.18
C CYS A 270 25.95 19.82 -0.71
N GLY A 271 26.49 18.72 -0.18
CA GLY A 271 26.30 18.30 1.22
C GLY A 271 24.90 17.77 1.56
N LYS A 272 23.96 17.75 0.62
CA LYS A 272 22.59 17.25 0.86
C LYS A 272 22.58 15.75 1.15
N THR A 273 21.67 15.37 2.05
CA THR A 273 21.41 13.97 2.39
C THR A 273 20.27 13.40 1.52
N ILE A 274 20.52 12.28 0.86
CA ILE A 274 19.56 11.53 0.05
C ILE A 274 19.13 10.31 0.87
N LYS A 275 17.84 10.21 1.17
CA LYS A 275 17.28 9.15 2.04
C LYS A 275 16.41 8.14 1.29
N ASN A 276 15.88 8.54 0.13
CA ASN A 276 14.99 7.71 -0.68
C ASN A 276 15.16 8.00 -2.18
N GLU A 277 14.49 7.20 -3.03
CA GLU A 277 14.59 7.33 -4.49
C GLU A 277 14.03 8.65 -5.05
N ILE A 278 13.07 9.28 -4.38
CA ILE A 278 12.49 10.56 -4.79
C ILE A 278 13.52 11.69 -4.62
N ASP A 279 14.29 11.66 -3.53
CA ASP A 279 15.37 12.63 -3.27
C ASP A 279 16.41 12.62 -4.41
N ILE A 280 16.66 11.45 -5.01
CA ILE A 280 17.56 11.32 -6.16
C ILE A 280 17.04 12.13 -7.36
N SER A 281 15.74 12.04 -7.64
CA SER A 281 15.13 12.74 -8.78
C SER A 281 15.12 14.26 -8.63
N ASN A 282 15.19 14.76 -7.39
CA ASN A 282 15.26 16.19 -7.09
C ASN A 282 16.72 16.72 -7.05
N HIS A 283 17.71 15.86 -7.26
CA HIS A 283 19.13 16.17 -7.11
C HIS A 283 19.86 16.13 -8.47
N ILE A 284 19.59 17.14 -9.31
CA ILE A 284 19.93 17.15 -10.75
C ILE A 284 21.25 17.90 -11.08
N ASN A 285 21.67 18.85 -10.22
CA ASN A 285 22.76 19.80 -10.53
C ASN A 285 24.13 19.42 -9.93
N CYS A 286 24.38 18.13 -9.69
CA CYS A 286 25.61 17.67 -9.05
C CYS A 286 26.23 16.52 -9.86
N GLU A 287 27.56 16.53 -9.96
CA GLU A 287 28.33 15.61 -10.80
C GLU A 287 28.99 14.49 -9.99
N GLY A 288 29.23 14.73 -8.70
CA GLY A 288 29.86 13.80 -7.77
C GLY A 288 28.94 12.68 -7.29
N PHE A 289 29.50 11.48 -7.13
CA PHE A 289 28.80 10.34 -6.55
C PHE A 289 28.60 10.53 -5.04
N SER A 290 27.36 10.31 -4.58
CA SER A 290 27.02 10.45 -3.17
C SER A 290 27.60 9.32 -2.33
N MET A 291 28.13 9.64 -1.15
CA MET A 291 28.81 8.68 -0.30
C MET A 291 27.84 8.04 0.71
N PRO A 292 27.81 6.71 0.86
CA PRO A 292 26.93 6.06 1.82
C PRO A 292 27.45 6.24 3.24
N ILE A 293 26.58 6.64 4.17
CA ILE A 293 26.86 6.63 5.60
C ILE A 293 26.57 5.22 6.12
N LEU A 294 27.61 4.38 6.17
CA LEU A 294 27.49 3.00 6.64
C LEU A 294 27.78 2.91 8.14
N PRO A 295 27.10 2.00 8.87
CA PRO A 295 27.46 1.71 10.24
C PRO A 295 28.90 1.16 10.35
N PRO A 296 29.51 1.25 11.54
CA PRO A 296 30.80 0.63 11.81
C PRO A 296 30.83 -0.85 11.40
N ILE A 297 32.00 -1.30 10.97
CA ILE A 297 32.25 -2.72 10.71
C ILE A 297 32.09 -3.45 12.05
N PRO A 298 31.25 -4.49 12.15
CA PRO A 298 31.18 -5.32 13.33
C PRO A 298 32.56 -5.95 13.58
N ASP A 299 33.16 -5.67 14.73
CA ASP A 299 34.43 -6.26 15.12
C ASP A 299 34.19 -7.72 15.53
N PHE A 300 34.90 -8.65 14.88
CA PHE A 300 34.91 -10.07 15.24
C PHE A 300 36.35 -10.46 15.59
N ASN A 301 36.58 -10.78 16.85
CA ASN A 301 37.90 -11.22 17.33
C ASN A 301 37.84 -12.68 17.78
N GLU A 302 38.29 -13.57 16.89
CA GLU A 302 38.29 -15.02 17.11
C GLU A 302 39.02 -15.44 18.41
N LYS A 303 40.04 -14.69 18.86
CA LYS A 303 40.80 -14.99 20.08
C LYS A 303 40.15 -14.47 21.37
N GLY A 304 39.29 -13.45 21.31
CA GLY A 304 38.69 -12.79 22.47
C GLY A 304 37.20 -13.07 22.68
N GLU A 305 36.48 -13.49 21.63
CA GLU A 305 35.02 -13.61 21.63
C GLU A 305 34.52 -15.07 21.74
N LEU A 306 35.45 -15.98 22.04
CA LEU A 306 35.19 -17.35 22.49
C LEU A 306 34.71 -17.38 23.95
N SER A 307 33.63 -16.66 24.30
CA SER A 307 32.80 -17.13 25.40
C SER A 307 31.97 -18.29 24.84
N LEU A 308 32.55 -19.49 24.79
CA LEU A 308 31.78 -20.71 24.58
C LEU A 308 30.59 -20.64 25.55
N LEU A 309 29.37 -20.51 25.01
CA LEU A 309 28.19 -20.92 25.75
C LEU A 309 28.51 -22.34 26.19
N LYS A 310 28.85 -22.53 27.48
CA LYS A 310 29.32 -23.81 28.00
C LYS A 310 28.35 -24.86 27.50
N ALA A 311 28.85 -25.74 26.65
CA ALA A 311 28.14 -26.90 26.19
C ALA A 311 27.76 -27.69 27.45
N GLY A 312 26.52 -27.53 27.88
CA GLY A 312 25.92 -28.45 28.83
C GLY A 312 25.86 -29.79 28.11
N LEU A 313 26.76 -30.69 28.50
CA LEU A 313 26.68 -32.16 28.39
C LEU A 313 25.64 -32.67 27.38
N PHE A 314 26.08 -33.01 26.18
CA PHE A 314 25.40 -34.03 25.38
C PHE A 314 26.43 -35.06 24.91
N PRO A 315 26.21 -36.37 25.14
CA PRO A 315 27.20 -37.39 24.82
C PRO A 315 27.35 -37.56 23.32
N ALA A 316 28.55 -37.96 22.92
CA ALA A 316 28.87 -38.41 21.58
C ALA A 316 27.97 -39.59 21.13
N ILE A 317 27.77 -39.65 19.81
CA ILE A 317 27.14 -40.72 19.01
C ILE A 317 25.60 -40.66 18.96
N VAL A 318 25.06 -40.04 17.89
CA VAL A 318 24.18 -40.76 16.94
C VAL A 318 24.44 -40.21 15.52
N SER A 319 24.91 -41.11 14.68
CA SER A 319 24.86 -41.08 13.21
C SER A 319 23.45 -40.83 12.66
N SER A 320 23.30 -39.85 11.77
CA SER A 320 22.18 -39.71 10.81
C SER A 320 20.79 -39.36 11.39
N PRO A 321 19.87 -38.90 10.53
CA PRO A 321 19.21 -37.60 10.64
C PRO A 321 18.12 -37.58 11.71
N ALA A 322 18.10 -36.54 12.54
CA ALA A 322 16.90 -36.18 13.28
C ALA A 322 15.84 -35.72 12.28
N GLN A 323 15.09 -36.69 11.76
CA GLN A 323 13.66 -36.57 11.53
C GLN A 323 13.04 -36.06 12.84
N THR A 324 13.09 -34.75 13.08
CA THR A 324 11.98 -34.12 13.80
C THR A 324 10.77 -34.47 12.95
N GLY A 325 9.82 -35.23 13.50
CA GLY A 325 8.63 -35.67 12.81
C GLY A 325 7.92 -34.50 12.14
N LYS A 326 8.29 -34.19 10.90
CA LYS A 326 7.45 -33.48 9.97
C LYS A 326 6.33 -34.49 9.73
N GLN A 327 5.20 -34.33 10.43
CA GLN A 327 3.96 -34.85 9.87
C GLN A 327 3.97 -34.40 8.41
N PRO A 328 3.96 -35.33 7.46
CA PRO A 328 4.20 -34.95 6.09
C PRO A 328 3.03 -34.06 5.70
N TYR A 329 3.32 -32.81 5.35
CA TYR A 329 2.30 -31.80 5.09
C TYR A 329 1.39 -32.31 3.96
N GLU A 330 0.18 -32.75 4.31
CA GLU A 330 -0.83 -33.27 3.38
C GLU A 330 -1.65 -32.15 2.71
N GLY A 331 -1.16 -30.91 2.75
CA GLY A 331 -1.88 -29.78 2.17
C GLY A 331 -1.67 -29.63 0.67
N LYS A 332 -2.51 -28.79 0.05
CA LYS A 332 -2.60 -28.53 -1.41
C LYS A 332 -1.27 -28.25 -2.15
N PHE A 333 -0.20 -27.88 -1.44
CA PHE A 333 1.13 -27.54 -2.00
C PHE A 333 2.17 -28.66 -1.88
N ARG A 334 1.77 -29.90 -1.58
CA ARG A 334 2.67 -31.07 -1.53
C ARG A 334 3.28 -31.43 -2.88
N LEU A 335 2.77 -30.85 -3.98
CA LEU A 335 3.17 -31.17 -5.35
C LEU A 335 4.14 -30.11 -5.91
N SER A 336 5.29 -30.58 -6.40
CA SER A 336 6.37 -29.89 -7.14
C SER A 336 7.46 -29.12 -6.34
N PRO A 337 8.76 -29.41 -6.59
CA PRO A 337 9.92 -28.65 -6.07
C PRO A 337 9.95 -27.17 -6.49
N ASP A 338 9.18 -26.78 -7.52
CA ASP A 338 9.11 -25.42 -8.05
C ASP A 338 7.79 -24.72 -7.66
N ASN A 339 7.46 -24.70 -6.36
CA ASN A 339 6.31 -23.94 -5.84
C ASN A 339 6.62 -22.43 -5.72
N ARG A 340 6.90 -21.78 -6.85
CA ARG A 340 7.18 -20.32 -6.96
C ARG A 340 6.00 -19.42 -6.58
N GLY A 341 4.82 -19.98 -6.31
CA GLY A 341 3.60 -19.27 -5.92
C GLY A 341 3.16 -19.44 -4.47
N ALA A 342 3.88 -20.22 -3.65
CA ALA A 342 3.47 -20.48 -2.27
C ALA A 342 3.59 -19.20 -1.41
N SER A 343 2.52 -18.88 -0.66
CA SER A 343 2.53 -17.79 0.31
C SER A 343 3.68 -18.00 1.31
N PRO A 344 4.22 -16.94 1.94
CA PRO A 344 5.27 -17.09 2.96
C PRO A 344 4.91 -18.13 4.05
N GLY A 345 3.62 -18.23 4.43
CA GLY A 345 3.09 -19.25 5.33
C GLY A 345 3.21 -20.68 4.81
N ALA A 346 2.84 -20.91 3.55
CA ALA A 346 2.97 -22.21 2.91
C ALA A 346 4.44 -22.60 2.70
N ARG A 347 5.34 -21.63 2.44
CA ARG A 347 6.78 -21.90 2.39
C ARG A 347 7.35 -22.30 3.75
N LYS A 348 6.95 -21.61 4.82
CA LYS A 348 7.33 -21.98 6.20
C LYS A 348 6.83 -23.38 6.58
N SER A 349 5.62 -23.79 6.18
CA SER A 349 5.12 -25.15 6.49
C SER A 349 5.84 -26.25 5.71
N LEU A 350 6.30 -25.98 4.48
CA LEU A 350 7.03 -26.95 3.65
C LEU A 350 8.50 -27.09 4.08
N PHE A 351 9.19 -25.96 4.17
CA PHE A 351 10.64 -25.93 4.34
C PHE A 351 11.09 -25.75 5.79
N GLY A 352 10.19 -25.35 6.70
CA GLY A 352 10.57 -24.90 8.03
C GLY A 352 11.13 -23.48 8.00
N GLU A 353 11.85 -23.10 9.05
CA GLU A 353 12.60 -21.84 9.11
C GLU A 353 14.06 -22.11 8.80
N TYR A 354 14.67 -21.26 7.99
CA TYR A 354 16.06 -21.36 7.57
C TYR A 354 16.64 -19.95 7.42
N LEU A 355 17.96 -19.85 7.28
CA LEU A 355 18.66 -18.59 7.07
C LEU A 355 19.05 -18.43 5.61
N VAL A 356 19.04 -17.19 5.11
CA VAL A 356 19.58 -16.87 3.80
C VAL A 356 20.66 -15.81 3.89
N VAL A 357 21.67 -15.93 3.04
CA VAL A 357 22.64 -14.86 2.82
C VAL A 357 21.95 -13.76 2.02
N GLN A 358 21.91 -12.55 2.58
CA GLN A 358 21.34 -11.35 1.96
C GLN A 358 22.31 -10.16 2.10
N ARG A 359 22.23 -9.19 1.19
CA ARG A 359 22.96 -7.91 1.34
C ARG A 359 22.49 -7.19 2.59
N ARG A 360 23.44 -6.76 3.41
CA ARG A 360 23.19 -6.10 4.70
C ARG A 360 22.48 -4.76 4.57
N TYR A 361 22.71 -4.06 3.46
CA TYR A 361 22.18 -2.73 3.20
C TYR A 361 21.13 -2.74 2.10
N ARG A 362 20.16 -1.82 2.20
CA ARG A 362 19.28 -1.47 1.09
C ARG A 362 20.08 -0.64 0.11
N VAL A 363 20.17 -1.10 -1.14
CA VAL A 363 20.96 -0.46 -2.20
C VAL A 363 20.04 0.18 -3.23
N PHE A 364 20.30 1.45 -3.57
CA PHE A 364 19.55 2.14 -4.60
C PHE A 364 20.12 1.81 -5.98
N GLN A 365 19.43 0.92 -6.69
CA GLN A 365 19.85 0.42 -8.00
C GLN A 365 20.17 1.54 -9.02
N PRO A 366 19.39 2.65 -9.11
CA PRO A 366 19.69 3.71 -10.07
C PRO A 366 21.05 4.39 -9.86
N ILE A 367 21.49 4.54 -8.62
CA ILE A 367 22.78 5.15 -8.27
C ILE A 367 23.93 4.25 -8.72
N ILE A 368 23.80 2.95 -8.46
CA ILE A 368 24.81 1.97 -8.85
C ILE A 368 24.90 1.86 -10.38
N ALA A 369 23.76 1.93 -11.08
CA ALA A 369 23.74 1.93 -12.54
C ALA A 369 24.49 3.14 -13.12
N ASP A 370 24.31 4.35 -12.58
CA ASP A 370 25.04 5.54 -13.04
C ASP A 370 26.53 5.48 -12.72
N TYR A 371 26.86 5.03 -11.52
CA TYR A 371 28.24 4.83 -11.11
C TYR A 371 28.98 3.90 -12.07
N LEU A 372 28.41 2.72 -12.33
CA LEU A 372 28.99 1.75 -13.25
C LEU A 372 29.04 2.29 -14.69
N ARG A 373 28.03 3.04 -15.16
CA ARG A 373 28.05 3.67 -16.49
C ARG A 373 29.19 4.65 -16.66
N SER A 374 29.42 5.53 -15.68
CA SER A 374 30.48 6.54 -15.73
C SER A 374 31.85 5.87 -15.87
N TRP A 375 32.13 4.86 -15.04
CA TRP A 375 33.39 4.12 -15.11
C TRP A 375 33.52 3.27 -16.38
N ARG A 376 32.43 2.66 -16.85
CA ARG A 376 32.41 1.96 -18.14
C ARG A 376 32.74 2.90 -19.31
N GLN A 377 32.17 4.10 -19.30
CA GLN A 377 32.45 5.11 -20.33
C GLN A 377 33.90 5.57 -20.28
N LYS A 378 34.45 5.85 -19.09
CA LYS A 378 35.87 6.17 -18.90
C LYS A 378 36.79 5.05 -19.40
N ARG A 379 36.40 3.80 -19.19
CA ARG A 379 37.16 2.62 -19.64
C ARG A 379 37.02 2.33 -21.14
N GLY A 380 36.01 2.90 -21.80
CA GLY A 380 35.76 2.68 -23.23
C GLY A 380 35.29 1.27 -23.60
N ILE A 381 34.70 0.52 -22.65
CA ILE A 381 34.33 -0.88 -22.85
C ILE A 381 32.82 -1.07 -23.01
N THR A 382 32.40 -1.99 -23.86
CA THR A 382 30.99 -2.34 -24.09
C THR A 382 30.47 -3.34 -23.06
N THR A 383 29.15 -3.42 -22.87
CA THR A 383 28.56 -4.44 -21.99
C THR A 383 28.77 -5.86 -22.52
N LYS A 384 28.84 -6.05 -23.84
CA LYS A 384 29.14 -7.34 -24.48
C LYS A 384 30.57 -7.82 -24.18
N GLU A 385 31.53 -6.91 -24.16
CA GLU A 385 32.90 -7.23 -23.76
C GLU A 385 32.98 -7.57 -22.27
N ILE A 386 32.24 -6.86 -21.41
CA ILE A 386 32.14 -7.22 -19.99
C ILE A 386 31.54 -8.62 -19.82
N ASP A 387 30.45 -8.93 -20.52
CA ASP A 387 29.86 -10.29 -20.51
C ASP A 387 30.92 -11.33 -20.94
N ARG A 388 31.67 -11.09 -22.02
CA ARG A 388 32.78 -11.97 -22.45
C ARG A 388 33.85 -12.16 -21.37
N LEU A 389 34.31 -11.08 -20.72
CA LEU A 389 35.34 -11.13 -19.68
C LEU A 389 34.85 -11.85 -18.40
N LEU A 390 33.56 -11.74 -18.10
CA LEU A 390 32.95 -12.40 -16.96
C LEU A 390 32.54 -13.85 -17.23
N GLY A 391 32.48 -14.26 -18.49
CA GLY A 391 31.97 -15.56 -18.93
C GLY A 391 30.45 -15.62 -18.93
N TYR A 392 29.78 -14.48 -19.09
CA TYR A 392 28.32 -14.33 -19.12
C TYR A 392 27.82 -14.17 -20.55
N LYS A 393 26.53 -14.51 -20.76
CA LYS A 393 25.90 -14.42 -22.08
C LYS A 393 25.25 -13.05 -22.30
N ASP A 394 24.28 -12.70 -21.45
CA ASP A 394 23.52 -11.44 -21.54
C ASP A 394 23.16 -10.93 -20.14
N THR A 395 24.13 -10.84 -19.23
CA THR A 395 23.87 -10.45 -17.83
C THR A 395 24.31 -9.01 -17.55
N ALA A 396 25.49 -8.62 -18.03
CA ALA A 396 26.12 -7.36 -17.68
C ALA A 396 25.24 -6.16 -18.02
N GLY A 397 24.52 -6.20 -19.15
CA GLY A 397 23.62 -5.14 -19.59
C GLY A 397 22.51 -4.78 -18.58
N HIS A 398 22.12 -5.68 -17.68
CA HIS A 398 21.16 -5.38 -16.61
C HIS A 398 21.73 -4.46 -15.53
N TRP A 399 23.03 -4.48 -15.27
CA TRP A 399 23.64 -3.66 -14.23
C TRP A 399 23.79 -2.19 -14.59
N PHE A 400 23.72 -1.86 -15.89
CA PHE A 400 23.86 -0.50 -16.42
C PHE A 400 22.51 0.12 -16.80
N ARG A 401 21.39 -0.41 -16.31
CA ARG A 401 20.02 0.02 -16.63
C ARG A 401 19.33 0.60 -15.39
N LYS A 402 18.45 1.58 -15.57
CA LYS A 402 17.71 2.24 -14.46
C LYS A 402 16.25 1.82 -14.37
N ASP A 403 15.73 1.18 -15.40
CA ASP A 403 14.33 0.78 -15.48
C ASP A 403 14.08 -0.39 -14.54
N THR A 404 13.28 -0.18 -13.49
CA THR A 404 12.82 -1.27 -12.62
C THR A 404 11.63 -1.95 -13.28
N GLY A 405 11.88 -2.82 -14.27
CA GLY A 405 10.82 -3.51 -14.99
C GLY A 405 10.07 -4.54 -14.11
N SER A 406 8.77 -4.33 -13.87
CA SER A 406 7.88 -5.30 -13.18
C SER A 406 7.68 -6.62 -13.93
N TRP A 407 8.19 -6.74 -15.16
CA TRP A 407 8.06 -7.92 -16.03
C TRP A 407 9.40 -8.60 -16.35
N GLY A 408 10.41 -8.46 -15.48
CA GLY A 408 11.66 -9.24 -15.58
C GLY A 408 12.67 -8.77 -16.62
N ARG A 409 12.53 -7.56 -17.16
CA ARG A 409 13.49 -6.95 -18.11
C ARG A 409 14.26 -5.74 -17.54
N GLY A 410 14.14 -5.49 -16.23
CA GLY A 410 14.70 -4.30 -15.59
C GLY A 410 16.19 -4.36 -15.23
N GLY A 411 16.67 -3.25 -14.68
CA GLY A 411 17.98 -3.11 -14.08
C GLY A 411 18.17 -3.98 -12.83
N SER A 412 19.39 -4.42 -12.58
CA SER A 412 19.75 -5.25 -11.42
C SER A 412 21.04 -4.74 -10.77
N ILE A 413 21.36 -5.28 -9.58
CA ILE A 413 22.59 -4.97 -8.84
C ILE A 413 23.55 -6.16 -8.97
N PRO A 414 24.83 -5.96 -9.35
CA PRO A 414 25.82 -7.03 -9.43
C PRO A 414 25.92 -7.82 -8.12
N LEU A 415 26.09 -9.15 -8.20
CA LEU A 415 26.37 -9.98 -7.02
C LEU A 415 27.68 -9.53 -6.37
N PRO A 416 27.91 -9.78 -5.06
CA PRO A 416 29.15 -9.37 -4.39
C PRO A 416 30.42 -9.83 -5.11
N LYS A 417 30.45 -11.08 -5.59
CA LYS A 417 31.57 -11.61 -6.39
C LYS A 417 31.72 -10.88 -7.72
N ASP A 418 30.61 -10.57 -8.39
CA ASP A 418 30.62 -9.87 -9.68
C ASP A 418 31.05 -8.40 -9.53
N TRP A 419 30.75 -7.77 -8.39
CA TRP A 419 31.17 -6.41 -8.09
C TRP A 419 32.69 -6.27 -8.12
N PHE A 420 33.43 -7.17 -7.46
CA PHE A 420 34.89 -7.12 -7.46
C PHE A 420 35.49 -7.47 -8.83
N ARG A 421 34.90 -8.42 -9.58
CA ARG A 421 35.33 -8.69 -10.96
C ARG A 421 35.09 -7.47 -11.87
N LEU A 422 33.95 -6.78 -11.72
CA LEU A 422 33.69 -5.53 -12.42
C LEU A 422 34.70 -4.45 -12.02
N LYS A 423 35.08 -4.37 -10.74
CA LYS A 423 36.10 -3.44 -10.26
C LYS A 423 37.45 -3.69 -10.92
N GLU A 424 37.84 -4.95 -11.10
CA GLU A 424 39.05 -5.32 -11.82
C GLU A 424 39.02 -4.91 -13.30
N ILE A 425 37.85 -5.03 -13.96
CA ILE A 425 37.66 -4.70 -15.39
C ILE A 425 37.61 -3.18 -15.61
N LEU A 426 36.79 -2.50 -14.81
CA LEU A 426 36.43 -1.08 -14.96
C LEU A 426 37.36 -0.14 -14.19
N LYS A 427 38.13 -0.66 -13.22
CA LYS A 427 39.08 0.09 -12.37
C LYS A 427 38.43 1.26 -11.62
N PHE A 428 37.23 1.04 -11.09
CA PHE A 428 36.52 2.03 -10.28
C PHE A 428 36.96 2.02 -8.82
N ASP A 429 36.66 3.09 -8.08
CA ASP A 429 37.05 3.28 -6.67
C ASP A 429 36.23 2.42 -5.67
N ASP A 430 36.50 2.53 -4.37
CA ASP A 430 35.91 1.69 -3.33
C ASP A 430 34.68 2.27 -2.61
N ILE A 431 34.15 3.43 -3.05
CA ILE A 431 33.12 4.17 -2.30
C ILE A 431 31.85 3.35 -2.00
N TYR A 432 31.54 2.34 -2.84
CA TYR A 432 30.36 1.49 -2.72
C TYR A 432 30.65 0.04 -2.39
N ASP A 433 31.91 -0.35 -2.19
CA ASP A 433 32.30 -1.75 -1.96
C ASP A 433 31.53 -2.36 -0.79
N ARG A 434 31.62 -1.73 0.39
CA ARG A 434 30.90 -2.20 1.58
C ARG A 434 29.39 -2.19 1.40
N TRP A 435 28.85 -1.16 0.72
CA TRP A 435 27.40 -1.00 0.55
C TRP A 435 26.79 -2.12 -0.30
N ILE A 436 27.53 -2.61 -1.31
CA ILE A 436 27.06 -3.64 -2.25
C ILE A 436 27.40 -5.05 -1.79
N THR A 437 28.54 -5.23 -1.12
CA THR A 437 29.14 -6.54 -0.91
C THR A 437 28.98 -7.10 0.50
N GLU A 438 28.77 -6.26 1.52
CA GLU A 438 28.52 -6.78 2.88
C GLU A 438 27.21 -7.55 2.93
N THR A 439 27.29 -8.76 3.49
CA THR A 439 26.17 -9.67 3.68
C THR A 439 25.94 -9.96 5.14
N HIS A 440 24.75 -10.49 5.42
CA HIS A 440 24.41 -11.09 6.70
C HIS A 440 23.39 -12.21 6.49
N LEU A 441 23.17 -13.02 7.52
CA LEU A 441 22.13 -14.04 7.55
C LEU A 441 20.81 -13.44 8.01
N VAL A 442 19.77 -13.67 7.21
CA VAL A 442 18.40 -13.24 7.49
C VAL A 442 17.53 -14.46 7.68
N LEU A 443 16.79 -14.50 8.80
CA LEU A 443 15.83 -15.57 9.07
C LEU A 443 14.66 -15.48 8.09
N GLN A 444 14.52 -16.50 7.26
CA GLN A 444 13.34 -16.70 6.42
C GLN A 444 12.22 -17.29 7.26
N THR A 445 11.37 -16.40 7.76
CA THR A 445 10.17 -16.75 8.51
C THR A 445 9.00 -15.86 8.09
N VAL A 446 7.79 -16.26 8.46
CA VAL A 446 6.60 -15.42 8.30
C VAL A 446 6.61 -14.37 9.40
N LYS A 447 7.13 -13.19 9.09
CA LYS A 447 6.97 -12.03 9.96
C LYS A 447 5.57 -11.47 9.79
N ALA A 448 4.79 -11.42 10.87
CA ALA A 448 3.58 -10.60 10.87
C ALA A 448 3.96 -9.12 10.82
N HIS A 449 3.17 -8.32 10.11
CA HIS A 449 3.31 -6.87 10.18
C HIS A 449 3.08 -6.41 11.63
N PRO A 450 3.87 -5.46 12.17
CA PRO A 450 3.82 -5.08 13.60
C PRO A 450 2.44 -4.58 14.04
N LYS A 451 1.71 -3.90 13.15
CA LYS A 451 0.33 -3.43 13.39
C LYS A 451 -0.74 -4.51 13.18
N GLY A 452 -0.38 -5.74 12.82
CA GLY A 452 -1.30 -6.85 12.56
C GLY A 452 -1.57 -7.14 11.08
N ARG A 453 -2.44 -8.11 10.82
CA ARG A 453 -2.77 -8.57 9.46
C ARG A 453 -3.64 -7.54 8.73
N ASN A 454 -3.71 -7.65 7.40
CA ASN A 454 -4.64 -6.86 6.60
C ASN A 454 -6.10 -7.11 7.07
N PRO A 455 -6.98 -6.09 7.00
CA PRO A 455 -8.36 -6.16 7.50
C PRO A 455 -9.22 -7.26 6.85
N GLY A 456 -8.85 -7.71 5.65
CA GLY A 456 -9.72 -8.51 4.79
C GLY A 456 -10.78 -7.65 4.10
N ASP A 457 -11.51 -8.27 3.19
CA ASP A 457 -12.53 -7.65 2.34
C ASP A 457 -13.96 -7.99 2.75
N VAL A 458 -14.15 -8.68 3.87
CA VAL A 458 -15.47 -8.89 4.50
C VAL A 458 -15.56 -8.06 5.78
N TRP A 459 -16.40 -7.04 5.78
CA TRP A 459 -16.58 -6.11 6.90
C TRP A 459 -17.90 -6.37 7.60
N SER A 460 -17.83 -6.89 8.81
CA SER A 460 -18.99 -7.08 9.68
C SER A 460 -19.32 -5.76 10.39
N ILE A 461 -20.38 -5.06 9.94
CA ILE A 461 -20.78 -3.75 10.48
C ILE A 461 -22.29 -3.72 10.68
N LYS A 462 -22.73 -3.37 11.89
CA LYS A 462 -24.16 -3.26 12.22
C LYS A 462 -24.82 -2.07 11.53
N LEU A 463 -26.06 -2.25 11.11
CA LEU A 463 -26.95 -1.16 10.72
C LEU A 463 -27.19 -0.23 11.91
N GLN A 464 -27.19 1.08 11.65
CA GLN A 464 -27.46 2.12 12.63
C GLN A 464 -28.67 2.95 12.16
N PRO A 465 -29.79 2.95 12.90
CA PRO A 465 -30.91 3.83 12.58
C PRO A 465 -30.53 5.28 12.90
N LEU A 466 -31.03 6.23 12.10
CA LEU A 466 -30.89 7.65 12.36
C LEU A 466 -32.30 8.24 12.52
N PHE A 467 -32.64 8.73 13.72
CA PHE A 467 -34.01 9.19 14.01
C PHE A 467 -34.45 10.39 13.14
N ASP A 468 -33.56 11.37 12.94
CA ASP A 468 -33.81 12.56 12.13
C ASP A 468 -33.87 12.30 10.62
N ALA A 469 -33.54 11.08 10.18
CA ALA A 469 -33.57 10.65 8.80
C ALA A 469 -34.52 9.46 8.68
N HIS A 470 -35.67 9.61 8.03
CA HIS A 470 -36.64 8.51 7.84
C HIS A 470 -36.13 7.33 6.95
N PHE A 471 -34.82 7.10 6.85
CA PHE A 471 -34.17 6.14 5.97
C PHE A 471 -32.85 5.62 6.55
N ALA A 472 -32.48 4.39 6.15
CA ALA A 472 -31.22 3.77 6.50
C ALA A 472 -30.07 4.47 5.76
N THR A 473 -29.35 5.33 6.46
CA THR A 473 -28.05 5.85 6.06
C THR A 473 -27.02 4.73 6.13
N PHE A 474 -26.10 4.61 5.16
CA PHE A 474 -25.00 3.65 5.32
C PHE A 474 -24.16 4.04 6.57
N PRO A 475 -23.76 3.09 7.44
CA PRO A 475 -23.30 3.38 8.81
C PRO A 475 -22.02 4.22 8.88
N GLU A 476 -21.88 5.03 9.94
CA GLU A 476 -20.67 5.84 10.18
C GLU A 476 -19.39 4.99 10.23
N GLU A 477 -19.46 3.77 10.76
CA GLU A 477 -18.31 2.86 10.82
C GLU A 477 -17.87 2.38 9.42
N LEU A 478 -18.82 2.21 8.48
CA LEU A 478 -18.47 1.85 7.10
C LEU A 478 -17.69 3.00 6.44
N VAL A 479 -18.22 4.22 6.56
CA VAL A 479 -17.59 5.45 6.04
C VAL A 479 -16.22 5.65 6.66
N LYS A 480 -16.10 5.45 7.97
CA LYS A 480 -14.85 5.59 8.72
C LYS A 480 -13.75 4.69 8.17
N ARG A 481 -14.07 3.44 7.83
CA ARG A 481 -13.10 2.53 7.20
C ARG A 481 -12.68 3.03 5.82
N CYS A 482 -13.64 3.45 5.00
CA CYS A 482 -13.35 4.03 3.68
C CYS A 482 -12.45 5.27 3.78
N ILE A 483 -12.74 6.22 4.67
CA ILE A 483 -11.97 7.46 4.82
C ILE A 483 -10.57 7.20 5.39
N LYS A 484 -10.44 6.34 6.41
CA LYS A 484 -9.12 5.97 6.97
C LYS A 484 -8.23 5.31 5.92
N ALA A 485 -8.82 4.46 5.07
CA ALA A 485 -8.08 3.82 3.99
C ALA A 485 -7.76 4.78 2.84
N GLY A 486 -8.76 5.49 2.35
CA GLY A 486 -8.71 6.17 1.06
C GLY A 486 -8.36 7.65 1.08
N CYS A 487 -8.44 8.31 2.24
CA CYS A 487 -8.21 9.75 2.35
C CYS A 487 -6.99 10.04 3.24
N PRO A 488 -5.94 10.68 2.71
CA PRO A 488 -4.79 11.10 3.50
C PRO A 488 -5.20 12.10 4.58
N GLU A 489 -4.36 12.26 5.60
CA GLU A 489 -4.58 13.29 6.63
C GLU A 489 -4.66 14.68 6.00
N GLY A 490 -5.63 15.47 6.46
CA GLY A 490 -5.96 16.77 5.88
C GLY A 490 -6.53 16.70 4.45
N GLY A 491 -6.76 15.53 3.86
CA GLY A 491 -7.31 15.39 2.52
C GLY A 491 -8.77 15.86 2.40
N VAL A 492 -9.27 15.89 1.17
CA VAL A 492 -10.65 16.27 0.84
C VAL A 492 -11.47 15.04 0.46
N VAL A 493 -12.60 14.84 1.15
CA VAL A 493 -13.58 13.78 0.88
C VAL A 493 -14.76 14.35 0.09
N LEU A 494 -15.23 13.64 -0.93
CA LEU A 494 -16.42 13.99 -1.69
C LEU A 494 -17.53 12.96 -1.49
N ASP A 495 -18.75 13.45 -1.27
CA ASP A 495 -19.98 12.68 -1.38
C ASP A 495 -20.95 13.36 -2.35
N PRO A 496 -21.11 12.85 -3.59
CA PRO A 496 -22.03 13.40 -4.57
C PRO A 496 -23.52 13.15 -4.25
N PHE A 497 -23.83 12.35 -3.22
CA PHE A 497 -25.18 11.99 -2.80
C PHE A 497 -25.30 12.03 -1.27
N ALA A 498 -25.07 13.20 -0.69
CA ALA A 498 -24.76 13.37 0.72
C ALA A 498 -25.88 12.94 1.68
N GLY A 499 -27.15 13.05 1.30
CA GLY A 499 -28.30 12.68 2.12
C GLY A 499 -28.26 13.35 3.49
N SER A 500 -28.10 12.56 4.56
CA SER A 500 -28.02 13.07 5.93
C SER A 500 -26.65 13.66 6.32
N GLY A 501 -25.66 13.66 5.42
CA GLY A 501 -24.33 14.20 5.66
C GLY A 501 -23.39 13.29 6.48
N THR A 502 -23.67 11.97 6.52
CA THR A 502 -22.82 11.00 7.23
C THR A 502 -21.35 11.08 6.80
N THR A 503 -21.08 11.17 5.50
CA THR A 503 -19.71 11.27 4.97
C THR A 503 -18.99 12.50 5.49
N GLY A 504 -19.63 13.67 5.47
CA GLY A 504 -19.03 14.92 5.96
C GLY A 504 -18.79 14.90 7.46
N ARG A 505 -19.74 14.38 8.25
CA ARG A 505 -19.58 14.22 9.70
C ARG A 505 -18.38 13.33 10.04
N VAL A 506 -18.22 12.21 9.34
CA VAL A 506 -17.10 11.29 9.60
C VAL A 506 -15.77 11.90 9.13
N ALA A 507 -15.73 12.53 7.95
CA ALA A 507 -14.55 13.22 7.45
C ALA A 507 -14.05 14.28 8.46
N GLN A 508 -14.97 15.11 8.96
CA GLN A 508 -14.69 16.12 9.96
C GLN A 508 -14.13 15.54 11.26
N ASN A 509 -14.70 14.44 11.77
CA ASN A 509 -14.20 13.79 13.00
C ASN A 509 -12.75 13.31 12.88
N PHE A 510 -12.26 13.16 11.65
CA PHE A 510 -10.90 12.75 11.34
C PHE A 510 -10.04 13.91 10.82
N GLY A 511 -10.51 15.16 10.89
CA GLY A 511 -9.77 16.33 10.40
C GLY A 511 -9.59 16.37 8.88
N ARG A 512 -10.48 15.71 8.12
CA ARG A 512 -10.55 15.80 6.66
C ARG A 512 -11.65 16.78 6.25
N ASP A 513 -11.37 17.62 5.27
CA ASP A 513 -12.38 18.49 4.69
C ASP A 513 -13.37 17.66 3.86
N ALA A 514 -14.59 18.14 3.69
CA ALA A 514 -15.60 17.45 2.90
C ALA A 514 -16.40 18.37 1.99
N ILE A 515 -16.67 17.88 0.77
CA ILE A 515 -17.66 18.43 -0.14
C ILE A 515 -18.86 17.49 -0.16
N LEU A 516 -20.03 18.03 0.17
CA LEU A 516 -21.29 17.32 0.17
C LEU A 516 -22.18 17.89 -0.93
N ILE A 517 -22.73 17.05 -1.79
CA ILE A 517 -23.70 17.46 -2.80
C ILE A 517 -25.03 16.80 -2.47
N GLU A 518 -26.09 17.59 -2.38
CA GLU A 518 -27.43 17.12 -2.04
C GLU A 518 -28.47 17.82 -2.90
N LEU A 519 -29.40 17.04 -3.46
CA LEU A 519 -30.42 17.55 -4.36
C LEU A 519 -31.54 18.26 -3.59
N VAL A 520 -32.00 17.69 -2.47
CA VAL A 520 -33.20 18.17 -1.78
C VAL A 520 -32.80 19.01 -0.57
N SER A 521 -33.06 20.31 -0.64
CA SER A 521 -32.73 21.31 0.40
C SER A 521 -33.18 20.94 1.82
N LYS A 522 -34.26 20.17 1.99
CA LYS A 522 -34.72 19.70 3.31
C LYS A 522 -33.65 18.90 4.07
N TYR A 523 -32.76 18.20 3.35
CA TYR A 523 -31.67 17.44 3.93
C TYR A 523 -30.57 18.33 4.52
N LEU A 524 -30.44 19.58 4.05
CA LEU A 524 -29.50 20.55 4.60
C LEU A 524 -29.70 20.76 6.09
N ASN A 525 -30.95 20.75 6.58
CA ASN A 525 -31.24 20.89 8.00
C ASN A 525 -30.68 19.72 8.82
N ILE A 526 -30.70 18.51 8.27
CA ILE A 526 -30.11 17.32 8.91
C ILE A 526 -28.58 17.40 8.87
N ILE A 527 -28.01 17.84 7.75
CA ILE A 527 -26.57 18.06 7.59
C ILE A 527 -26.09 19.12 8.61
N LYS A 528 -26.76 20.28 8.71
CA LYS A 528 -26.46 21.36 9.68
C LYS A 528 -26.50 20.88 11.14
N LYS A 529 -27.42 19.98 11.49
CA LYS A 529 -27.47 19.37 12.83
C LYS A 529 -26.31 18.40 13.11
N ARG A 530 -25.85 17.67 12.09
CA ARG A 530 -24.86 16.58 12.24
C ARG A 530 -23.42 17.04 12.08
N CYS A 531 -23.18 18.04 11.25
CA CYS A 531 -21.88 18.54 10.85
C CYS A 531 -21.59 19.88 11.56
N LYS A 532 -20.47 19.99 12.30
CA LYS A 532 -20.21 21.15 13.18
C LYS A 532 -19.49 22.32 12.50
N ASN A 533 -18.72 22.06 11.44
CA ASN A 533 -17.86 23.07 10.78
C ASN A 533 -18.27 23.24 9.31
N ILE A 534 -19.56 23.45 9.08
CA ILE A 534 -20.03 23.89 7.76
C ILE A 534 -19.56 25.34 7.58
N LYS A 535 -18.72 25.56 6.57
CA LYS A 535 -18.23 26.90 6.21
C LYS A 535 -19.20 27.61 5.30
N GLU A 536 -19.75 26.84 4.36
CA GLU A 536 -20.43 27.40 3.22
C GLU A 536 -21.53 26.47 2.72
N VAL A 537 -22.65 27.07 2.31
CA VAL A 537 -23.72 26.43 1.56
C VAL A 537 -23.86 27.14 0.20
N VAL A 538 -23.73 26.37 -0.88
CA VAL A 538 -23.81 26.85 -2.26
C VAL A 538 -25.08 26.30 -2.90
N TYR A 539 -26.03 27.17 -3.22
CA TYR A 539 -27.23 26.81 -3.98
C TYR A 539 -26.90 26.87 -5.47
N VAL A 540 -27.06 25.75 -6.17
CA VAL A 540 -26.68 25.61 -7.59
C VAL A 540 -27.92 25.65 -8.46
N GLU A 541 -28.05 26.73 -9.23
CA GLU A 541 -29.17 26.98 -10.15
C GLU A 541 -28.84 26.66 -11.61
#